data_AF-A0A4V6A3E2-F1
#
_entry.id   AF-A0A4V6A3E2-F1
#
_cell.length_a   1.000
_cell.length_b   1.000
_cell.length_c   1.000
_cell.angle_alpha   90.00
_cell.angle_beta   90.00
_cell.angle_gamma   90.00
#
_symmetry.space_group_name_H-M   'P 1'
#
loop_
_entity.id
_entity.type
_entity.pdbx_description
1 polymer ?
#
loop_
_entity_poly.entity_id
_entity_poly.type
_entity_poly.pdbx_seq_one_letter_code
_entity_poly.pdbx_strand_id
1 'polypeptide(L)'
;MVRAWYLSDKVEDQRDECHRDPPEFCGLEKLSEVGFYYRYVIENRTEGLKKVTAEFGYDYQDEITINQEQLPDYEIIIKKFFNEHIHKDDEARYIVDGSGYFDVRDKEVQTGGFVSLLKRATLALTAGVYHRFTVDSNDYVHAVRFFPCLGCFLPWRGD
;
A
#
# COMPACT_ATOMS: atom_id res chain seq x y z
N MET A 1 -3.96 3.68 13.80
CA MET A 1 -3.71 5.05 13.30
C MET A 1 -2.62 4.94 12.27
N VAL A 2 -2.80 5.53 11.08
CA VAL A 2 -1.75 5.53 10.05
C VAL A 2 -0.62 6.47 10.45
N ARG A 3 0.61 6.07 10.15
CA ARG A 3 1.81 6.90 10.27
C ARG A 3 2.43 7.01 8.90
N ALA A 4 2.90 8.20 8.54
CA ALA A 4 3.62 8.43 7.30
C ALA A 4 4.79 9.39 7.51
N TRP A 5 5.89 9.13 6.81
CA TRP A 5 7.15 9.85 6.95
C TRP A 5 7.98 9.76 5.68
N TYR A 6 8.95 10.66 5.53
CA TYR A 6 9.88 10.63 4.42
C TYR A 6 11.05 9.66 4.66
N LEU A 7 11.42 8.94 3.60
CA LEU A 7 12.53 8.00 3.59
C LEU A 7 13.89 8.72 3.56
N SER A 8 14.87 8.10 4.21
CA SER A 8 16.30 8.42 4.11
C SER A 8 16.85 8.01 2.75
N ASP A 9 17.88 8.74 2.29
CA ASP A 9 18.65 8.36 1.10
C ASP A 9 19.50 7.10 1.31
N LYS A 10 19.74 6.74 2.58
CA LYS A 10 20.48 5.55 2.97
C LYS A 10 19.50 4.49 3.44
N VAL A 11 19.09 3.63 2.52
CA VAL A 11 18.26 2.44 2.79
C VAL A 11 19.17 1.21 2.75
N GLU A 12 19.45 0.63 3.92
CA GLU A 12 20.21 -0.63 4.02
C GLU A 12 19.28 -1.84 3.84
N ASP A 13 18.17 -1.84 4.57
CA ASP A 13 17.08 -2.82 4.43
C ASP A 13 15.76 -2.10 4.16
N GLN A 14 15.08 -2.50 3.10
CA GLN A 14 13.76 -1.99 2.72
C GLN A 14 12.67 -2.29 3.76
N ARG A 15 12.88 -3.28 4.64
CA ARG A 15 11.92 -3.71 5.66
C ARG A 15 11.99 -2.90 6.95
N ASP A 16 12.96 -1.99 7.05
CA ASP A 16 13.10 -1.05 8.17
C ASP A 16 12.28 0.23 7.94
N GLU A 17 12.02 0.99 9.01
CA GLU A 17 11.30 2.27 8.89
C GLU A 17 12.07 3.30 8.04
N CYS A 18 13.41 3.21 7.94
CA CYS A 18 14.23 4.04 7.05
C CYS A 18 14.00 5.56 7.18
N HIS A 19 13.80 6.06 8.41
CA HIS A 19 13.62 7.48 8.67
C HIS A 19 14.82 8.33 8.24
N ARG A 20 14.55 9.55 7.73
CA ARG A 20 15.54 10.62 7.67
C ARG A 20 16.10 10.92 9.06
N ASP A 21 17.27 11.58 9.09
CA ASP A 21 17.88 12.10 10.31
C ASP A 21 17.98 13.64 10.23
N PRO A 22 17.10 14.39 10.92
CA PRO A 22 16.06 13.93 11.86
C PRO A 22 14.80 13.36 11.16
N PRO A 23 13.95 12.58 11.87
CA PRO A 23 12.71 12.06 11.30
C PRO A 23 11.74 13.15 10.84
N GLU A 24 11.18 12.99 9.65
CA GLU A 24 10.24 13.94 9.05
C GLU A 24 8.92 13.22 8.73
N PHE A 25 7.87 13.54 9.51
CA PHE A 25 6.54 12.94 9.37
C PHE A 25 5.64 13.77 8.47
N CYS A 26 4.68 13.13 7.81
CA CYS A 26 3.64 13.80 7.04
C CYS A 26 2.23 13.42 7.52
N GLY A 27 1.30 14.34 7.32
CA GLY A 27 -0.11 14.16 7.65
C GLY A 27 -0.94 13.55 6.52
N LEU A 28 -2.20 13.25 6.81
CA LEU A 28 -3.18 12.74 5.84
C LEU A 28 -3.39 13.68 4.65
N GLU A 29 -3.26 14.99 4.86
CA GLU A 29 -3.37 15.99 3.80
C GLU A 29 -2.31 15.78 2.72
N LYS A 30 -1.03 15.65 3.11
CA LYS A 30 0.05 15.39 2.16
C LYS A 30 -0.09 14.05 1.45
N LEU A 31 -0.58 13.01 2.16
CA LEU A 31 -0.90 11.72 1.54
C LEU A 31 -1.96 11.87 0.45
N SER A 32 -3.01 12.66 0.68
CA SER A 32 -4.05 12.89 -0.33
C SER A 32 -3.53 13.62 -1.57
N GLU A 33 -2.59 14.57 -1.43
CA GLU A 33 -1.96 15.27 -2.55
C GLU A 33 -1.18 14.32 -3.47
N VAL A 34 -0.55 13.29 -2.91
CA VAL A 34 0.18 12.26 -3.67
C VAL A 34 -0.70 11.10 -4.13
N GLY A 35 -2.02 11.23 -3.97
CA GLY A 35 -2.99 10.22 -4.42
C GLY A 35 -3.08 8.99 -3.51
N PHE A 36 -2.67 9.12 -2.26
CA PHE A 36 -2.85 8.13 -1.21
C PHE A 36 -4.07 8.50 -0.36
N TYR A 37 -5.11 7.69 -0.43
CA TYR A 37 -6.33 7.86 0.38
C TYR A 37 -6.39 6.84 1.50
N TYR A 38 -6.68 7.33 2.70
CA TYR A 38 -6.81 6.53 3.91
C TYR A 38 -8.23 6.60 4.46
N ARG A 39 -8.82 5.44 4.76
CA ARG A 39 -10.05 5.34 5.54
C ARG A 39 -9.93 4.30 6.64
N TYR A 40 -10.21 4.72 7.87
CA TYR A 40 -10.34 3.81 8.99
C TYR A 40 -11.76 3.19 9.01
N VAL A 41 -11.84 1.86 9.10
CA VAL A 41 -13.12 1.13 9.15
C VAL A 41 -13.45 0.83 10.61
N ILE A 42 -14.40 1.57 11.17
CA ILE A 42 -14.83 1.47 12.59
C ILE A 42 -15.89 0.37 12.77
N GLU A 43 -16.65 0.10 11.72
CA GLU A 43 -17.77 -0.86 11.72
C GLU A 43 -17.26 -2.30 11.75
N ASN A 44 -18.16 -3.27 11.92
CA ASN A 44 -17.79 -4.65 11.66
C ASN A 44 -17.24 -4.77 10.22
N ARG A 45 -16.22 -5.61 10.03
CA ARG A 45 -15.47 -5.70 8.77
C ARG A 45 -16.40 -5.83 7.56
N THR A 46 -17.42 -6.67 7.65
CA THR A 46 -18.33 -6.95 6.54
C THR A 46 -19.12 -5.73 6.10
N GLU A 47 -19.72 -4.99 7.03
CA GLU A 47 -20.52 -3.80 6.71
C GLU A 47 -19.63 -2.65 6.22
N GLY A 48 -18.50 -2.44 6.91
CA GLY A 48 -17.56 -1.38 6.55
C GLY A 48 -16.97 -1.57 5.16
N LEU A 49 -16.59 -2.81 4.80
CA LEU A 49 -16.10 -3.11 3.46
C LEU A 49 -17.19 -2.96 2.40
N LYS A 50 -18.44 -3.37 2.67
CA LYS A 50 -19.57 -3.14 1.75
C LYS A 50 -19.81 -1.67 1.43
N LYS A 51 -19.64 -0.78 2.42
CA LYS A 51 -19.78 0.67 2.18
C LYS A 51 -18.64 1.21 1.34
N VAL A 52 -17.41 0.79 1.62
CA VAL A 52 -16.24 1.16 0.81
C VAL A 52 -16.40 0.69 -0.64
N THR A 53 -16.76 -0.57 -0.86
CA THR A 53 -16.91 -1.10 -2.22
C THR A 53 -18.03 -0.40 -2.98
N ALA A 54 -19.16 -0.10 -2.33
CA ALA A 54 -20.26 0.64 -2.94
C ALA A 54 -19.92 2.10 -3.27
N GLU A 55 -19.12 2.77 -2.43
CA GLU A 55 -18.73 4.17 -2.64
C GLU A 55 -17.69 4.33 -3.77
N PHE A 56 -16.72 3.42 -3.84
CA PHE A 56 -15.62 3.48 -4.81
C PHE A 56 -15.86 2.64 -6.07
N GLY A 57 -16.97 1.89 -6.14
CA GLY A 57 -17.31 1.08 -7.32
C GLY A 57 -16.40 -0.14 -7.50
N TYR A 58 -15.96 -0.77 -6.41
CA TYR A 58 -15.17 -2.00 -6.48
C TYR A 58 -16.09 -3.23 -6.54
N ASP A 59 -16.21 -3.83 -7.72
CA ASP A 59 -17.08 -4.97 -7.97
C ASP A 59 -16.47 -6.32 -7.56
N TYR A 60 -15.13 -6.38 -7.41
CA TYR A 60 -14.40 -7.61 -7.12
C TYR A 60 -13.51 -7.45 -5.91
N GLN A 61 -13.39 -8.54 -5.13
CA GLN A 61 -12.45 -8.62 -4.01
C GLN A 61 -11.91 -10.03 -3.84
N ASP A 62 -10.69 -10.13 -3.33
CA ASP A 62 -10.12 -11.38 -2.82
C ASP A 62 -9.24 -11.13 -1.58
N GLU A 63 -8.69 -12.19 -1.00
CA GLU A 63 -7.79 -12.12 0.14
C GLU A 63 -6.42 -12.69 -0.22
N ILE A 64 -5.36 -12.00 0.23
CA ILE A 64 -3.99 -12.43 0.07
C ILE A 64 -3.27 -12.39 1.42
N THR A 65 -2.56 -13.47 1.72
CA THR A 65 -1.61 -13.51 2.84
C THR A 65 -0.20 -13.52 2.26
N ILE A 66 0.62 -12.56 2.69
CA ILE A 66 2.01 -12.40 2.27
C ILE A 66 2.88 -12.71 3.48
N ASN A 67 3.56 -13.85 3.41
CA ASN A 67 4.69 -14.25 4.24
C ASN A 67 5.43 -15.37 3.50
N GLN A 68 6.66 -15.66 3.93
CA GLN A 68 7.49 -16.66 3.27
C GLN A 68 6.88 -18.08 3.23
N GLU A 69 6.06 -18.45 4.20
CA GLU A 69 5.51 -19.80 4.33
C GLU A 69 4.26 -20.04 3.46
N GLN A 70 3.40 -19.02 3.31
CA GLN A 70 2.07 -19.16 2.74
C GLN A 70 1.95 -18.62 1.31
N LEU A 71 2.84 -17.72 0.88
CA LEU A 71 2.80 -17.15 -0.46
C LEU A 71 3.66 -17.97 -1.44
N PRO A 72 3.06 -18.63 -2.45
CA PRO A 72 3.84 -19.31 -3.49
C PRO A 72 4.72 -18.32 -4.24
N ASP A 73 5.93 -18.74 -4.61
CA ASP A 73 6.92 -17.88 -5.29
C ASP A 73 7.22 -16.57 -4.54
N TYR A 74 7.16 -16.60 -3.20
CA TYR A 74 7.34 -15.45 -2.31
C TYR A 74 8.47 -14.51 -2.75
N GLU A 75 9.68 -15.04 -2.97
CA GLU A 75 10.87 -14.29 -3.37
C GLU A 75 10.70 -13.53 -4.70
N ILE A 76 9.94 -14.10 -5.64
CA ILE A 76 9.69 -13.48 -6.94
C ILE A 76 8.60 -12.42 -6.79
N ILE A 77 7.55 -12.71 -6.03
CA ILE A 77 6.41 -11.81 -5.85
C ILE A 77 6.80 -10.59 -5.02
N ILE A 78 7.53 -10.76 -3.92
CA ILE A 78 7.95 -9.65 -3.05
C ILE A 78 8.88 -8.69 -3.79
N LYS A 79 9.78 -9.21 -4.64
CA LYS A 79 10.63 -8.38 -5.52
C LYS A 79 9.80 -7.61 -6.54
N LYS A 80 8.74 -8.20 -7.09
CA LYS A 80 7.83 -7.50 -8.01
C LYS A 80 7.07 -6.38 -7.31
N PHE A 81 6.56 -6.62 -6.10
CA PHE A 81 5.88 -5.60 -5.31
C PHE A 81 6.81 -4.46 -4.92
N PHE A 82 8.08 -4.77 -4.63
CA PHE A 82 9.03 -3.73 -4.23
C PHE A 82 9.65 -2.95 -5.40
N ASN A 83 9.65 -3.50 -6.60
CA ASN A 83 9.99 -2.71 -7.79
C ASN A 83 8.95 -1.61 -7.98
N GLU A 84 9.41 -0.37 -8.15
CA GLU A 84 8.50 0.76 -8.37
C GLU A 84 7.63 0.52 -9.62
N HIS A 85 6.32 0.67 -9.48
CA HIS A 85 5.34 0.38 -10.52
C HIS A 85 4.13 1.32 -10.45
N ILE A 86 3.27 1.21 -11.47
CA ILE A 86 2.00 1.93 -11.59
C ILE A 86 0.90 0.98 -12.06
N HIS A 87 -0.33 1.31 -11.68
CA HIS A 87 -1.54 0.66 -12.17
C HIS A 87 -2.39 1.67 -12.95
N LYS A 88 -3.14 1.18 -13.96
CA LYS A 88 -4.12 2.00 -14.70
C LYS A 88 -5.40 2.23 -13.89
N ASP A 89 -5.64 1.36 -12.92
CA ASP A 89 -6.77 1.38 -12.02
C ASP A 89 -6.27 1.63 -10.59
N ASP A 90 -7.19 1.94 -9.69
CA ASP A 90 -6.86 2.15 -8.29
C ASP A 90 -6.35 0.86 -7.63
N GLU A 91 -5.33 1.00 -6.80
CA GLU A 91 -4.84 -0.06 -5.92
C GLU A 91 -5.47 0.10 -4.54
N ALA A 92 -6.58 -0.58 -4.30
CA ALA A 92 -7.28 -0.58 -3.01
C ALA A 92 -7.00 -1.85 -2.20
N ARG A 93 -6.68 -1.67 -0.91
CA ARG A 93 -6.31 -2.73 0.03
C ARG A 93 -6.95 -2.48 1.39
N TYR A 94 -7.45 -3.52 2.03
CA TYR A 94 -7.83 -3.47 3.44
C TYR A 94 -6.97 -4.44 4.25
N ILE A 95 -6.16 -3.91 5.18
CA ILE A 95 -5.29 -4.75 6.00
C ILE A 95 -6.09 -5.38 7.13
N VAL A 96 -6.24 -6.70 7.05
CA VAL A 96 -6.94 -7.54 8.04
C VAL A 96 -6.04 -7.77 9.25
N ASP A 97 -4.79 -8.16 9.01
CA ASP A 97 -3.80 -8.43 10.04
C ASP A 97 -2.37 -8.22 9.52
N GLY A 98 -1.40 -8.17 10.44
CA GLY A 98 -0.01 -7.88 10.12
C GLY A 98 0.23 -6.43 9.73
N SER A 99 1.30 -6.21 8.97
CA SER A 99 1.76 -4.89 8.57
C SER A 99 2.76 -4.92 7.41
N GLY A 100 2.94 -3.76 6.80
CA GLY A 100 3.89 -3.52 5.74
C GLY A 100 3.90 -2.05 5.35
N TYR A 101 4.69 -1.74 4.35
CA TYR A 101 4.99 -0.39 3.89
C TYR A 101 4.59 -0.24 2.43
N PHE A 102 3.78 0.77 2.16
CA PHE A 102 3.59 1.31 0.81
C PHE A 102 4.42 2.56 0.70
N ASP A 103 5.32 2.62 -0.28
CA ASP A 103 6.08 3.82 -0.61
C ASP A 103 5.43 4.48 -1.83
N VAL A 104 5.06 5.75 -1.72
CA VAL A 104 4.37 6.50 -2.79
C VAL A 104 5.14 7.77 -3.15
N ARG A 105 5.52 7.91 -4.42
CA ARG A 105 6.36 9.02 -4.88
C ARG A 105 5.66 10.37 -4.70
N ASP A 106 6.31 11.25 -3.95
CA ASP A 106 5.99 12.68 -3.91
C ASP A 106 6.67 13.37 -5.10
N LYS A 107 5.92 14.12 -5.92
CA LYS A 107 6.45 14.79 -7.12
C LYS A 107 7.32 15.99 -6.76
N GLU A 108 7.17 16.55 -5.57
CA GLU A 108 7.90 17.73 -5.11
C GLU A 108 9.23 17.37 -4.43
N VAL A 109 9.43 16.09 -4.10
CA VAL A 109 10.58 15.59 -3.37
C VAL A 109 11.33 14.58 -4.23
N GLN A 110 12.58 14.86 -4.58
CA GLN A 110 13.41 13.99 -5.44
C GLN A 110 13.66 12.60 -4.83
N THR A 111 13.57 12.48 -3.49
CA THR A 111 13.99 11.32 -2.72
C THR A 111 12.79 10.69 -2.01
N GLY A 112 12.28 9.60 -2.60
CA GLY A 112 11.60 8.50 -1.90
C GLY A 112 10.25 8.79 -1.24
N GLY A 113 9.25 8.02 -1.65
CA GLY A 113 7.88 8.12 -1.19
C GLY A 113 7.62 7.86 0.29
N PHE A 114 6.42 8.25 0.75
CA PHE A 114 6.00 8.08 2.14
C PHE A 114 5.72 6.62 2.48
N VAL A 115 6.14 6.17 3.66
CA VAL A 115 5.78 4.85 4.20
C VAL A 115 4.48 4.92 4.98
N SER A 116 3.44 4.19 4.57
CA SER A 116 2.25 4.03 5.43
C SER A 116 2.25 2.69 6.17
N LEU A 117 2.43 2.73 7.50
CA LEU A 117 2.12 1.57 8.35
C LEU A 117 0.60 1.42 8.50
N LEU A 118 0.07 0.35 7.91
CA LEU A 118 -1.36 0.04 7.97
C LEU A 118 -1.61 -1.12 8.95
N LYS A 119 -2.39 -0.83 10.00
CA LYS A 119 -3.06 -1.87 10.81
C LYS A 119 -4.55 -1.55 10.84
N ARG A 120 -5.39 -2.49 10.37
CA ARG A 120 -6.87 -2.38 10.34
C ARG A 120 -7.39 -1.15 9.59
N ALA A 121 -6.95 -0.96 8.35
CA ALA A 121 -7.32 0.21 7.56
C ALA A 121 -7.54 -0.14 6.09
N THR A 122 -8.43 0.62 5.44
CA THR A 122 -8.56 0.63 3.99
C THR A 122 -7.65 1.72 3.42
N LEU A 123 -6.83 1.30 2.49
CA LEU A 123 -6.00 2.10 1.61
C LEU A 123 -6.64 2.13 0.22
N ALA A 124 -6.63 3.28 -0.44
CA ALA A 124 -6.75 3.35 -1.90
C ALA A 124 -5.62 4.23 -2.45
N LEU A 125 -4.80 3.66 -3.32
CA LEU A 125 -3.86 4.40 -4.16
C LEU A 125 -4.54 4.70 -5.48
N THR A 126 -4.52 5.96 -5.88
CA THR A 126 -5.14 6.41 -7.12
C THR A 126 -4.37 5.86 -8.33
N ALA A 127 -5.07 5.57 -9.41
CA ALA A 127 -4.48 5.22 -10.70
C ALA A 127 -3.33 6.19 -11.11
N GLY A 128 -2.25 5.64 -11.66
CA GLY A 128 -1.11 6.41 -12.17
C GLY A 128 -0.12 6.94 -11.13
N VAL A 129 -0.28 6.58 -9.85
CA VAL A 129 0.68 6.91 -8.79
C VAL A 129 1.83 5.90 -8.79
N TYR A 130 3.07 6.38 -8.88
CA TYR A 130 4.26 5.52 -8.71
C TYR A 130 4.36 5.06 -7.26
N HIS A 131 4.36 3.74 -7.08
CA HIS A 131 4.42 3.14 -5.76
C HIS A 131 5.15 1.79 -5.77
N ARG A 132 5.44 1.32 -4.56
CA ARG A 132 5.93 -0.03 -4.29
C ARG A 132 5.46 -0.48 -2.92
N PHE A 133 5.52 -1.78 -2.68
CA PHE A 133 5.14 -2.40 -1.42
C PHE A 133 6.24 -3.33 -0.90
N THR A 134 6.43 -3.33 0.42
CA THR A 134 7.22 -4.35 1.12
C THR A 134 6.61 -4.71 2.47
N VAL A 135 6.80 -5.94 2.91
CA VAL A 135 6.50 -6.34 4.29
C VAL A 135 7.53 -5.73 5.23
N ASP A 136 7.15 -5.45 6.48
CA ASP A 136 8.10 -5.02 7.49
C ASP A 136 8.90 -6.21 8.06
N SER A 137 9.68 -5.97 9.11
CA SER A 137 10.47 -6.99 9.80
C SER A 137 9.65 -8.17 10.37
N ASN A 138 8.32 -8.04 10.50
CA ASN A 138 7.45 -9.14 10.95
C ASN A 138 7.14 -10.15 9.83
N ASP A 139 7.49 -9.84 8.58
CA ASP A 139 7.29 -10.69 7.40
C ASP A 139 5.83 -11.17 7.20
N TYR A 140 4.85 -10.42 7.69
CA TYR A 140 3.47 -10.88 7.68
C TYR A 140 2.49 -9.75 7.40
N VAL A 141 1.70 -9.90 6.33
CA VAL A 141 0.50 -9.11 6.11
C VAL A 141 -0.62 -9.98 5.54
N HIS A 142 -1.83 -9.77 6.05
CA HIS A 142 -3.05 -10.33 5.50
C HIS A 142 -3.95 -9.18 5.03
N ALA A 143 -4.29 -9.16 3.76
CA ALA A 143 -5.04 -8.07 3.14
C ALA A 143 -6.19 -8.57 2.27
N VAL A 144 -7.30 -7.84 2.27
CA VAL A 144 -8.31 -7.88 1.21
C VAL A 144 -7.86 -6.95 0.10
N ARG A 145 -7.92 -7.41 -1.15
CA ARG A 145 -7.69 -6.56 -2.32
C ARG A 145 -9.03 -6.25 -2.98
N PHE A 146 -9.21 -5.01 -3.43
CA PHE A 146 -10.41 -4.59 -4.16
C PHE A 146 -10.04 -4.18 -5.57
N PHE A 147 -10.92 -4.48 -6.52
CA PHE A 147 -10.71 -4.19 -7.93
C PHE A 147 -12.02 -3.71 -8.58
N PRO A 148 -11.95 -2.73 -9.51
CA PRO A 148 -13.10 -2.37 -10.34
C PRO A 148 -13.45 -3.47 -11.35
N CYS A 149 -12.49 -4.30 -11.75
CA CYS A 149 -12.66 -5.34 -12.75
C CYS A 149 -11.67 -6.51 -12.60
N LEU A 150 -12.02 -7.67 -13.16
CA LEU A 150 -11.13 -8.84 -13.26
C LEU A 150 -9.87 -8.49 -14.07
N GLY A 151 -8.69 -8.66 -13.47
CA GLY A 151 -7.39 -8.46 -14.13
C GLY A 151 -6.80 -7.05 -14.02
N CYS A 152 -7.50 -6.13 -13.37
CA CYS A 152 -7.13 -4.71 -13.26
C CYS A 152 -6.00 -4.43 -12.25
N PHE A 153 -5.37 -5.49 -11.72
CA PHE A 153 -4.26 -5.47 -10.77
C PHE A 153 -2.89 -5.72 -11.41
N LEU A 154 -2.82 -5.92 -12.73
CA LEU A 154 -1.55 -6.11 -13.39
C LEU A 154 -0.81 -4.77 -13.48
N PRO A 155 0.48 -4.70 -13.13
CA PRO A 155 1.25 -3.46 -13.28
C PRO A 155 1.34 -3.09 -14.75
N TRP A 156 1.05 -1.83 -15.08
CA TRP A 156 1.16 -1.36 -16.45
C TRP A 156 2.63 -1.16 -16.80
N ARG A 157 3.09 -1.88 -17.82
CA ARG A 157 4.37 -1.63 -18.47
C ARG A 157 4.06 -0.76 -19.66
N GLY A 158 4.49 0.50 -19.64
CA GLY A 158 4.31 1.39 -20.76
C GLY A 158 4.96 0.84 -22.02
N ASP A 159 4.11 0.44 -22.96
CA ASP A 159 4.40 0.27 -24.38
C ASP A 159 4.26 1.61 -25.13
#